data_AF-A0A9D8SKR7-F1
#
_entry.id   AF-A0A9D8SKR7-F1
#
_cell.length_a   1.000
_cell.length_b   1.000
_cell.length_c   1.000
_cell.angle_alpha   90.00
_cell.angle_beta   90.00
_cell.angle_gamma   90.00
#
_symmetry.space_group_name_H-M   'P 1'
#
loop_
_entity.id
_entity.type
_entity.pdbx_description
1 polymer ?
#
loop_
_entity_poly.entity_id
_entity_poly.type
_entity_poly.pdbx_seq_one_letter_code
_entity_poly.pdbx_strand_id
1 'polypeptide(L)' 'KVDEEFRPVLKKAGFLTRDPREKERRKYGLKKARKASQFSKR' A
#
# COMPACT_ATOMS: atom_id res chain seq x y z
N LYS A 1 0.03 -34.11 -1.81
CA LYS A 1 1.13 -33.30 -1.24
C LYS A 1 1.37 -32.14 -2.20
N VAL A 2 1.59 -30.93 -1.70
CA VAL A 2 2.01 -29.79 -2.54
C VAL A 2 3.51 -29.92 -2.79
N ASP A 3 3.94 -29.69 -4.03
CA ASP A 3 5.34 -29.77 -4.42
C ASP A 3 6.15 -28.60 -3.86
N GLU A 4 7.33 -28.87 -3.31
CA GLU A 4 8.25 -27.86 -2.77
C GLU A 4 8.91 -27.04 -3.89
N GLU A 5 8.96 -27.58 -5.11
CA GLU A 5 9.51 -26.91 -6.29
C GLU A 5 8.72 -25.65 -6.73
N PHE A 6 7.46 -25.52 -6.32
CA PHE A 6 6.66 -24.33 -6.62
C PHE A 6 7.07 -23.12 -5.77
N ARG A 7 7.67 -23.33 -4.61
CA ARG A 7 8.08 -22.25 -3.70
C ARG A 7 9.05 -21.25 -4.35
N PRO A 8 10.16 -21.65 -5.02
CA PRO A 8 11.06 -20.71 -5.68
C PRO A 8 10.38 -19.92 -6.81
N VAL A 9 9.50 -20.56 -7.60
CA VAL A 9 8.77 -19.90 -8.69
C VAL A 9 7.80 -18.85 -8.15
N LEU A 10 6.99 -19.21 -7.15
CA LEU A 10 6.02 -18.30 -6.52
C LEU A 10 6.68 -17.17 -5.72
N LYS A 11 7.83 -17.44 -5.10
CA LYS A 11 8.63 -16.41 -4.42
C LYS A 11 9.21 -15.41 -5.42
N LYS A 12 9.73 -15.87 -6.56
CA LYS A 12 10.22 -14.99 -7.63
C LYS A 12 9.10 -14.13 -8.21
N ALA A 13 7.89 -14.68 -8.32
CA ALA A 13 6.70 -13.96 -8.79
C ALA A 13 6.07 -13.03 -7.72
N GLY A 14 6.51 -13.08 -6.46
CA GLY A 14 6.02 -12.18 -5.39
C GLY A 14 4.65 -12.55 -4.81
N PHE A 15 4.11 -13.73 -5.11
CA PHE A 15 2.77 -14.14 -4.64
C PHE A 15 2.71 -14.66 -3.20
N LEU A 16 3.88 -14.91 -2.59
CA LEU A 16 3.94 -15.40 -1.21
C LEU A 16 3.90 -14.25 -0.17
N THR A 17 4.10 -13.01 -0.59
CA THR A 17 4.06 -11.83 0.28
C THR A 17 2.65 -11.28 0.41
N ARG A 18 2.19 -11.07 1.65
CA ARG A 18 0.96 -10.32 1.91
C ARG A 18 1.17 -8.86 1.52
N ASP A 19 0.19 -8.27 0.86
CA ASP A 19 0.18 -6.83 0.61
C ASP A 19 -0.07 -6.05 1.92
N PRO A 20 0.88 -5.23 2.39
CA PRO A 20 0.70 -4.44 3.61
C PRO A 20 -0.01 -3.10 3.37
N ARG A 21 -0.37 -2.76 2.12
CA ARG A 21 -0.92 -1.45 1.79
C ARG A 21 -2.30 -1.27 2.41
N GLU A 22 -2.43 -0.22 3.21
CA GLU A 22 -3.69 0.19 3.82
C GLU A 22 -4.01 1.64 3.48
N LYS A 23 -5.29 2.01 3.60
CA LYS A 23 -5.73 3.37 3.34
C LYS A 23 -5.24 4.29 4.45
N GLU A 24 -4.42 5.27 4.09
CA GLU A 24 -4.03 6.31 5.03
C GLU A 24 -5.24 7.10 5.55
N ARG A 25 -5.28 7.31 6.87
CA ARG A 25 -6.33 8.11 7.51
C ARG A 25 -6.30 9.58 7.08
N ARG A 26 -7.45 10.24 7.12
CA ARG A 26 -7.54 11.70 6.98
C ARG A 26 -6.95 12.38 8.22
N LYS A 27 -6.04 13.33 8.02
CA LYS A 27 -5.48 14.17 9.09
C LYS A 27 -6.32 15.44 9.24
N TYR A 28 -6.34 16.02 10.44
CA TYR A 28 -7.05 17.27 10.70
C TYR A 28 -6.48 18.41 9.84
N GLY A 29 -7.32 19.38 9.47
CA GLY A 29 -6.95 20.48 8.56
C GLY A 29 -6.79 20.09 7.08
N LEU A 30 -6.68 18.80 6.75
CA LEU A 30 -6.57 18.34 5.36
C LEU A 30 -7.92 17.90 4.77
N LYS A 31 -8.04 18.01 3.44
CA LYS A 31 -9.20 17.53 2.68
C LYS A 31 -9.18 16.01 2.49
N LYS A 32 -7.99 15.39 2.43
CA LYS A 32 -7.78 13.93 2.38
C LYS A 32 -6.54 13.54 3.20
N ALA A 33 -6.02 12.32 3.06
CA ALA A 33 -4.83 11.84 3.80
C ALA A 33 -3.59 12.76 3.67
N ARG A 34 -3.38 13.32 2.47
CA ARG A 34 -2.26 14.22 2.14
C ARG A 34 -2.67 15.51 1.39
N LYS A 35 -3.95 15.64 0.99
CA LYS A 35 -4.43 16.79 0.19
C LYS A 35 -4.76 17.98 1.10
N ALA A 36 -3.97 19.05 1.01
CA ALA A 36 -4.29 20.34 1.62
C ALA A 36 -5.38 21.09 0.83
N SER A 37 -6.04 22.05 1.47
CA SER A 37 -6.84 23.05 0.75
C SER A 37 -5.92 23.98 -0.03
N GLN A 38 -6.45 24.62 -1.07
CA GLN A 38 -5.76 25.72 -1.73
C GLN A 38 -5.44 26.80 -0.68
N PHE A 39 -4.19 27.24 -0.64
CA PHE A 39 -3.74 28.29 0.25
C PHE A 39 -3.52 29.57 -0.56
N SER A 40 -4.18 30.67 -0.17
CA SER A 40 -3.88 32.00 -0.71
C SER A 40 -2.96 32.74 0.26
N LYS A 41 -1.85 33.30 -0.25
CA LYS A 41 -0.89 34.05 0.57
C LYS A 41 -1.44 35.45 0.91
N ARG A 42 -2.03 36.13 -0.07
CA ARG A 42 -2.80 37.38 0.00
C ARG A 42 -3.70 37.43 -1.23
#